data_AF-A0A7Y6KJ73-F1
#
_entry.id   AF-A0A7Y6KJ73-F1
#
_cell.length_a   1.000
_cell.length_b   1.000
_cell.length_c   1.000
_cell.angle_alpha   90.00
_cell.angle_beta   90.00
_cell.angle_gamma   90.00
#
_symmetry.space_group_name_H-M   'P 1'
#
loop_
_entity.id
_entity.type
_entity.pdbx_description
1 polymer ?
#
loop_
_entity_poly.entity_id
_entity_poly.type
_entity_poly.pdbx_seq_one_letter_code
_entity_poly.pdbx_strand_id
1 'polypeptide(L)'
;MTAYRIEFGKVGDTYPVPPITVDWTDPNRAARDVAEHAIPHLKPVLESLGRPELADCLFRVNGERTYGEFMWLDLVGGRGARFCPARLTPA
;
A
#
# COMPACT_ATOMS: atom_id res chain seq x y z
N MET A 1 -7.37 14.39 15.93
CA MET A 1 -7.37 13.86 14.55
C MET A 1 -5.96 14.01 14.04
N THR A 2 -5.35 12.93 13.55
CA THR A 2 -3.97 12.97 13.01
C THR A 2 -4.05 12.52 11.57
N ALA A 3 -4.33 13.43 10.65
CA ALA A 3 -4.49 13.09 9.25
C ALA A 3 -3.13 13.00 8.54
N TYR A 4 -3.00 12.04 7.63
CA TYR A 4 -1.86 11.95 6.72
C TYR A 4 -2.35 11.86 5.29
N ARG A 5 -1.71 12.61 4.40
CA ARG A 5 -1.78 12.42 2.96
C ARG A 5 -0.80 11.32 2.56
N ILE A 6 -1.31 10.37 1.79
CA ILE A 6 -0.59 9.19 1.31
C ILE A 6 -0.40 9.33 -0.19
N GLU A 7 0.85 9.38 -0.63
CA GLU A 7 1.22 9.50 -2.05
C GLU A 7 1.91 8.22 -2.50
N PHE A 8 1.26 7.48 -3.39
CA PHE A 8 1.75 6.19 -3.86
C PHE A 8 2.75 6.34 -5.01
N GLY A 9 3.77 5.49 -4.97
CA GLY A 9 4.83 5.40 -5.96
C GLY A 9 4.49 4.43 -7.08
N LYS A 10 5.50 4.06 -7.86
CA LYS A 10 5.31 3.23 -9.05
C LYS A 10 5.00 1.77 -8.72
N VAL A 11 4.21 1.15 -9.60
CA VAL A 11 4.09 -0.30 -9.75
C VAL A 11 4.28 -0.64 -11.22
N GLY A 12 5.32 -1.44 -11.50
CA GLY A 12 5.87 -1.51 -12.85
C GLY A 12 6.31 -0.12 -13.31
N ASP A 13 5.81 0.30 -14.47
CA ASP A 13 6.11 1.62 -15.08
C ASP A 13 5.02 2.68 -14.84
N THR A 14 4.01 2.38 -14.02
CA THR A 14 2.82 3.24 -13.84
C THR A 14 2.68 3.76 -12.41
N TYR A 15 1.90 4.82 -12.23
CA TYR A 15 1.42 5.32 -10.94
C TYR A 15 -0.10 5.09 -10.84
N PRO A 16 -0.55 3.86 -10.56
CA PRO A 16 -1.96 3.51 -10.74
C PRO A 16 -2.87 4.04 -9.62
N VAL A 17 -2.31 4.29 -8.43
CA VAL A 17 -3.09 4.64 -7.24
C VAL A 17 -3.10 6.15 -7.04
N PRO A 18 -4.28 6.80 -7.01
CA PRO A 18 -4.37 8.21 -6.68
C PRO A 18 -4.07 8.45 -5.19
N PRO A 19 -3.50 9.61 -4.81
CA PRO A 19 -3.28 9.95 -3.41
C PRO A 19 -4.59 9.98 -2.60
N ILE A 20 -4.51 9.62 -1.31
CA ILE A 20 -5.63 9.66 -0.36
C ILE A 20 -5.20 10.38 0.93
N THR A 21 -6.15 10.96 1.67
CA THR A 21 -5.93 11.43 3.04
C THR A 21 -6.67 10.51 4.01
N VAL A 22 -5.99 10.04 5.05
CA VAL A 22 -6.52 9.08 6.02
C VAL A 22 -6.31 9.58 7.44
N ASP A 23 -7.29 9.36 8.33
CA ASP A 23 -7.14 9.62 9.76
C ASP A 23 -6.36 8.50 10.45
N TRP A 24 -5.25 8.86 11.08
CA TRP A 24 -4.30 7.94 11.72
C TRP A 24 -4.51 7.79 13.23
N THR A 25 -5.66 8.21 13.74
CA THR A 25 -6.02 8.05 15.15
C THR A 25 -6.06 6.57 15.57
N ASP A 26 -6.46 5.66 14.67
CA ASP A 26 -6.29 4.21 14.81
C ASP A 26 -5.39 3.69 13.67
N PRO A 27 -4.13 3.32 13.94
CA PRO A 27 -3.19 2.87 12.91
C PRO A 27 -3.64 1.61 12.16
N ASN A 28 -4.37 0.70 12.80
CA ASN A 28 -4.83 -0.53 12.16
C ASN A 28 -5.97 -0.23 11.19
N ARG A 29 -6.90 0.64 11.61
CA ARG A 29 -7.96 1.12 10.72
C ARG A 29 -7.39 1.93 9.57
N ALA A 30 -6.46 2.84 9.83
CA ALA A 30 -5.82 3.65 8.80
C ALA A 30 -5.12 2.79 7.73
N ALA A 31 -4.40 1.74 8.16
CA ALA A 31 -3.76 0.82 7.22
C ALA A 31 -4.78 0.05 6.35
N ARG A 32 -5.95 -0.31 6.91
CA ARG A 32 -7.05 -0.93 6.15
C ARG A 32 -7.66 0.05 5.15
N ASP A 33 -7.94 1.28 5.58
CA ASP A 33 -8.47 2.33 4.71
C ASP A 33 -7.54 2.58 3.50
N VAL A 34 -6.22 2.59 3.73
CA VAL A 34 -5.22 2.67 2.65
C VAL A 34 -5.28 1.46 1.71
N ALA A 35 -5.38 0.25 2.26
CA ALA A 35 -5.44 -0.98 1.46
C ALA A 35 -6.72 -1.06 0.63
N GLU A 36 -7.88 -0.78 1.22
CA GLU A 36 -9.19 -0.75 0.56
C GLU A 36 -9.22 0.26 -0.59
N HIS A 37 -8.58 1.42 -0.41
CA HIS A 37 -8.41 2.40 -1.47
C HIS A 37 -7.47 1.93 -2.58
N ALA A 38 -6.30 1.39 -2.24
CA ALA A 38 -5.26 1.12 -3.22
C ALA A 38 -5.45 -0.19 -4.01
N ILE A 39 -5.93 -1.26 -3.38
CA ILE A 39 -6.01 -2.59 -3.99
C ILE A 39 -6.80 -2.61 -5.31
N PRO A 40 -7.96 -1.93 -5.46
CA PRO A 40 -8.68 -1.87 -6.73
C PRO A 40 -7.87 -1.30 -7.90
N HIS A 41 -6.95 -0.38 -7.63
CA HIS A 41 -6.04 0.20 -8.63
C HIS A 41 -4.81 -0.68 -8.90
N LEU A 42 -4.32 -1.36 -7.86
CA LEU A 42 -3.14 -2.22 -7.93
C LEU A 42 -3.42 -3.52 -8.66
N LYS A 43 -4.57 -4.14 -8.40
CA LYS A 43 -4.96 -5.45 -8.92
C LYS A 43 -4.79 -5.59 -10.45
N PRO A 44 -5.37 -4.72 -11.31
CA PRO A 44 -5.23 -4.87 -12.75
C PRO A 44 -3.77 -4.74 -13.23
N VAL A 45 -2.98 -3.86 -12.61
CA VAL A 45 -1.55 -3.71 -12.94
C VAL A 45 -0.78 -4.98 -12.56
N LEU A 46 -1.00 -5.51 -11.35
CA LEU A 46 -0.34 -6.72 -10.88
C LEU A 46 -0.72 -7.95 -11.71
N GLU A 47 -1.98 -8.07 -12.11
CA GLU A 47 -2.46 -9.10 -13.04
C GLU A 47 -1.74 -9.02 -14.39
N SER A 48 -1.62 -7.82 -14.98
CA SER A 48 -0.88 -7.62 -16.24
C SER A 48 0.62 -7.95 -16.14
N LEU A 49 1.19 -7.83 -14.93
CA LEU A 49 2.58 -8.19 -14.64
C LEU A 49 2.76 -9.67 -14.30
N GLY A 50 1.68 -10.47 -14.32
CA GLY A 50 1.69 -11.90 -14.00
C GLY A 50 1.89 -12.19 -12.51
N ARG A 51 1.50 -11.25 -11.63
CA ARG A 51 1.64 -11.35 -10.17
C ARG A 51 0.32 -11.10 -9.43
N PRO A 52 -0.79 -11.77 -9.79
CA PRO A 52 -2.10 -11.53 -9.19
C PRO A 52 -2.15 -11.79 -7.68
N GLU A 53 -1.29 -12.67 -7.16
CA GLU A 53 -1.17 -12.98 -5.73
C GLU A 53 -0.77 -11.77 -4.88
N LEU A 54 -0.08 -10.80 -5.49
CA LEU A 54 0.29 -9.55 -4.82
C LEU A 54 -0.93 -8.61 -4.62
N ALA A 55 -2.12 -8.94 -5.15
CA ALA A 55 -3.32 -8.14 -4.90
C ALA A 55 -3.90 -8.35 -3.48
N ASP A 56 -3.64 -9.50 -2.86
CA ASP A 56 -4.13 -9.87 -1.52
C ASP A 56 -3.07 -9.59 -0.45
N CYS A 57 -2.72 -8.30 -0.28
CA CYS A 57 -1.59 -7.85 0.54
C CYS A 57 -1.99 -6.93 1.69
N LEU A 58 -1.03 -6.68 2.59
CA LEU A 58 -1.18 -5.71 3.67
C LEU A 58 -0.31 -4.47 3.43
N PHE A 59 -0.82 -3.32 3.86
CA PHE A 59 -0.06 -2.07 3.91
C PHE A 59 0.68 -1.95 5.24
N ARG A 60 1.98 -1.65 5.19
CA ARG A 60 2.81 -1.40 6.37
C ARG A 60 3.42 -0.02 6.31
N VAL A 61 3.71 0.55 7.48
CA VAL A 61 4.33 1.88 7.64
C VAL A 61 5.55 1.76 8.56
N ASN A 62 6.55 2.61 8.36
CA ASN A 62 7.68 2.72 9.27
C ASN A 62 7.27 3.37 10.62
N GLY A 63 8.13 3.26 11.64
CA GLY A 63 7.84 3.80 12.97
C GLY A 63 7.64 5.31 13.00
N GLU A 64 8.29 6.04 12.09
CA GLU A 64 8.21 7.50 11.97
C GLU A 64 6.99 8.00 11.19
N ARG A 65 6.25 7.12 10.53
CA ARG A 65 5.08 7.45 9.69
C ARG A 65 5.40 8.43 8.57
N THR A 66 6.55 8.23 7.94
CA THR A 66 7.02 8.99 6.77
C THR A 66 7.00 8.15 5.49
N TYR A 67 7.01 6.82 5.64
CA TYR A 67 7.07 5.86 4.54
C TYR A 67 6.19 4.64 4.81
N GLY A 68 5.50 4.17 3.77
CA GLY A 68 4.78 2.91 3.78
C GLY A 68 4.98 2.12 2.49
N GLU A 69 4.55 0.87 2.47
CA GLU A 69 4.62 -0.01 1.31
C GLU A 69 3.63 -1.18 1.46
N PHE A 70 3.24 -1.78 0.34
CA PHE A 70 2.49 -3.02 0.35
C PHE A 70 3.45 -4.21 0.44
N MET A 71 3.05 -5.21 1.23
CA MET A 71 3.82 -6.42 1.45
C MET A 71 2.96 -7.66 1.24
N TRP A 72 3.48 -8.56 0.40
CA TRP A 72 2.96 -9.91 0.22
C TRP A 72 3.87 -10.91 0.91
N LEU A 73 3.29 -11.91 1.56
CA LEU A 73 4.02 -12.98 2.25
C LEU A 73 3.35 -14.33 1.95
N ASP A 74 4.13 -15.27 1.44
CA ASP A 74 3.79 -16.68 1.29
C ASP A 74 4.66 -17.48 2.26
N LEU A 75 4.11 -17.77 3.44
CA LEU A 75 4.83 -18.45 4.51
C LEU A 75 5.11 -19.92 4.18
N VAL A 76 4.25 -20.56 3.38
CA VAL A 76 4.42 -21.97 2.98
C VAL A 76 5.56 -22.09 1.98
N GLY A 77 5.59 -21.18 0.99
CA GLY A 77 6.65 -21.13 -0.01
C GLY A 77 7.92 -20.40 0.44
N GLY A 78 7.93 -19.75 1.62
CA GLY A 78 9.06 -18.95 2.10
C GLY A 78 9.37 -17.72 1.23
N ARG A 79 8.34 -17.15 0.58
CA ARG A 79 8.49 -16.03 -0.38
C ARG A 79 7.83 -14.77 0.16
N GLY A 80 8.28 -13.62 -0.35
CA GLY A 80 7.64 -12.34 -0.07
C GLY A 80 8.06 -11.27 -1.06
N ALA A 81 7.26 -10.22 -1.16
CA ALA A 81 7.53 -9.08 -2.02
C ALA A 81 7.09 -7.79 -1.33
N ARG A 82 7.83 -6.70 -1.64
CA ARG A 82 7.47 -5.33 -1.27
C ARG A 82 7.26 -4.54 -2.54
N PHE A 83 6.19 -3.76 -2.59
CA PHE A 83 5.82 -3.00 -3.79
C PHE A 83 4.97 -1.79 -3.42
N CYS A 84 4.71 -0.93 -4.41
CA CYS A 84 3.94 0.30 -4.24
C CYS A 84 4.40 1.12 -3.01
N PRO A 85 5.64 1.65 -3.03
CA PRO A 85 6.12 2.50 -1.95
C PRO A 85 5.22 3.72 -1.83
N ALA A 86 4.98 4.21 -0.62
CA ALA A 86 4.12 5.35 -0.37
C ALA A 86 4.82 6.34 0.55
N ARG A 87 4.72 7.64 0.22
CA ARG A 87 5.14 8.73 1.10
C ARG A 87 3.95 9.14 1.96
N LEU A 88 4.20 9.34 3.25
CA LEU A 88 3.21 9.86 4.19
C LEU A 88 3.62 11.27 4.62
N THR A 89 2.70 12.22 4.48
CA THR A 89 2.88 13.61 4.92
C THR A 89 1.73 14.01 5.83
N PRO A 90 1.99 14.69 6.97
CA PRO A 90 0.91 15.26 7.78
C PRO A 90 0.02 16.18 6.93
N ALA A 91 -1.29 16.08 7.12
CA ALA A 91 -2.32 16.83 6.39
C ALA A 91 -3.10 17.78 7.31
#